data_AF-A0A2S0P783-F1
#
_entry.id   AF-A0A2S0P783-F1
#
_cell.length_a   1.000
_cell.length_b   1.000
_cell.length_c   1.000
_cell.angle_alpha   90.00
_cell.angle_beta   90.00
_cell.angle_gamma   90.00
#
_symmetry.space_group_name_H-M   'P 1'
#
loop_
_entity.id
_entity.type
_entity.pdbx_description
1 polymer ?
#
loop_
_entity_poly.entity_id
_entity_poly.type
_entity_poly.pdbx_seq_one_letter_code
_entity_poly.pdbx_strand_id
1 'polypeptide(L)'
;MGSKRYGWLLLAGLLAGLPGVAAADSGAPTYALRCAPSAGYQFGEWIKTRLALRGWREDNAHPAVSLCFGLQSETAWRSVPAPTVYGGYGGWRGGGGWGYGAGLGYPGDYREPVRVGVMTLRVTAGGASPMSSDDRQTLAGDGRQDMEDAATALIERLQWPSLNRGAD
;
A
#
# COMPACT_ATOMS: atom_id res chain seq x y z
N MET A 1 -32.34 6.79 80.21
CA MET A 1 -32.01 5.75 79.18
C MET A 1 -32.06 6.45 77.83
N GLY A 2 -31.07 6.52 76.95
CA GLY A 2 -29.70 6.02 76.88
C GLY A 2 -29.14 6.54 75.54
N SER A 3 -27.91 7.03 75.56
CA SER A 3 -27.17 7.69 74.47
C SER A 3 -26.88 6.84 73.23
N LYS A 4 -26.71 7.49 72.07
CA LYS A 4 -25.57 7.41 71.10
C LYS A 4 -25.95 8.24 69.85
N ARG A 5 -25.39 9.42 69.55
CA ARG A 5 -24.02 9.82 69.10
C ARG A 5 -23.60 9.30 67.71
N TYR A 6 -23.63 10.25 66.77
CA TYR A 6 -22.69 10.60 65.66
C TYR A 6 -22.27 9.59 64.58
N GLY A 7 -22.29 10.11 63.34
CA GLY A 7 -21.53 9.69 62.15
C GLY A 7 -22.09 10.43 60.94
N TRP A 8 -21.85 11.73 60.74
CA TRP A 8 -20.63 12.33 60.16
C TRP A 8 -20.13 11.63 58.89
N LEU A 9 -19.92 12.48 57.86
CA LEU A 9 -19.15 12.30 56.62
C LEU A 9 -19.99 11.87 55.40
N LEU A 10 -20.42 12.85 54.59
CA LEU A 10 -19.67 13.41 53.45
C LEU A 10 -19.54 12.41 52.31
N LEU A 11 -20.42 12.53 51.33
CA LEU A 11 -20.13 12.20 49.92
C LEU A 11 -20.87 13.21 49.03
N ALA A 12 -20.60 14.48 49.32
CA ALA A 12 -20.67 15.54 48.31
C ALA A 12 -19.33 15.54 47.56
N GLY A 13 -19.39 15.55 46.23
CA GLY A 13 -18.26 15.96 45.39
C GLY A 13 -17.41 14.82 44.84
N LEU A 14 -17.88 14.16 43.77
CA LEU A 14 -16.97 13.62 42.74
C LEU A 14 -17.66 13.49 41.37
N LEU A 15 -18.25 14.60 40.91
CA LEU A 15 -18.57 14.82 39.48
C LEU A 15 -17.83 16.06 38.96
N ALA A 16 -16.68 16.38 39.56
CA ALA A 16 -15.74 17.34 39.03
C ALA A 16 -14.81 16.63 38.05
N GLY A 17 -14.95 16.98 36.77
CA GLY A 17 -13.91 16.78 35.77
C GLY A 17 -13.68 15.34 35.37
N LEU A 18 -14.54 14.81 34.51
CA LEU A 18 -13.98 14.11 33.35
C LEU A 18 -13.26 15.22 32.56
N PRO A 19 -11.91 15.29 32.57
CA PRO A 19 -11.24 16.13 31.60
C PRO A 19 -11.75 15.64 30.26
N GLY A 20 -12.35 16.56 29.50
CA GLY A 20 -12.65 16.31 28.12
C GLY A 20 -11.41 15.67 27.53
N VAL A 21 -11.57 14.45 27.01
CA VAL A 21 -10.64 13.97 26.01
C VAL A 21 -10.76 14.97 24.88
N ALA A 22 -9.99 16.05 24.97
CA ALA A 22 -9.47 16.70 23.80
C ALA A 22 -8.75 15.56 23.10
N ALA A 23 -9.48 14.86 22.22
CA ALA A 23 -8.87 14.25 21.07
C ALA A 23 -7.95 15.35 20.58
N ALA A 24 -6.64 15.13 20.72
CA ALA A 24 -5.69 15.97 20.07
C ALA A 24 -6.22 16.07 18.64
N ASP A 25 -6.64 17.25 18.23
CA ASP A 25 -6.72 17.62 16.84
C ASP A 25 -5.27 17.52 16.33
N SER A 26 -4.77 16.29 16.18
CA SER A 26 -3.74 15.98 15.22
C SER A 26 -4.45 16.24 13.90
N GLY A 27 -4.47 17.52 13.51
CA GLY A 27 -5.32 18.05 12.46
C GLY A 27 -5.32 17.10 11.27
N ALA A 28 -6.52 16.68 10.86
CA ALA A 28 -6.72 15.78 9.74
C ALA A 28 -5.77 16.16 8.59
N PRO A 29 -4.89 15.25 8.13
CA PRO A 29 -3.90 15.58 7.13
C PRO A 29 -4.59 16.06 5.85
N THR A 30 -4.21 17.25 5.38
CA THR A 30 -4.79 17.81 4.17
C THR A 30 -4.04 17.33 2.93
N TYR A 31 -4.78 17.00 1.88
CA TYR A 31 -4.20 16.55 0.61
C TYR A 31 -4.86 17.20 -0.60
N ALA A 32 -4.12 17.24 -1.70
CA ALA A 32 -4.67 17.50 -3.03
C ALA A 32 -4.40 16.28 -3.92
N LEU A 33 -5.46 15.74 -4.54
CA LEU A 33 -5.32 14.67 -5.53
C LEU A 33 -4.98 15.30 -6.89
N ARG A 34 -3.74 15.16 -7.34
CA ARG A 34 -3.24 15.77 -8.58
C ARG A 34 -3.44 14.89 -9.80
N CYS A 35 -3.34 13.57 -9.61
CA CYS A 35 -3.55 12.62 -10.68
C CYS A 35 -4.20 11.35 -10.14
N ALA A 36 -5.06 10.77 -10.96
CA ALA A 36 -5.64 9.46 -10.74
C ALA A 36 -5.74 8.75 -12.10
N PRO A 37 -5.67 7.40 -12.12
CA PRO A 37 -5.92 6.64 -13.33
C PRO A 37 -7.31 6.99 -13.90
N SER A 38 -7.40 7.13 -15.22
CA SER A 38 -8.67 7.31 -15.94
C SER A 38 -9.47 6.00 -16.06
N ALA A 39 -9.14 5.00 -15.25
CA ALA A 39 -9.70 3.66 -15.30
C ALA A 39 -11.18 3.67 -14.84
N GLY A 40 -12.07 3.92 -15.80
CA GLY A 40 -13.49 4.11 -15.57
C GLY A 40 -13.83 5.51 -15.05
N TYR A 41 -15.05 5.94 -15.35
CA TYR A 41 -15.64 7.12 -14.70
C TYR A 41 -15.70 6.81 -13.19
N GLN A 42 -15.10 7.66 -12.35
CA GLN A 42 -15.19 7.67 -10.87
C GLN A 42 -14.03 7.06 -10.05
N PHE A 43 -12.95 6.54 -10.64
CA PHE A 43 -11.84 6.01 -9.81
C PHE A 43 -11.21 7.07 -8.89
N GLY A 44 -11.05 8.31 -9.39
CA GLY A 44 -10.58 9.43 -8.57
C GLY A 44 -11.50 9.77 -7.39
N GLU A 45 -12.83 9.71 -7.60
CA GLU A 45 -13.81 9.94 -6.53
C GLU A 45 -13.85 8.80 -5.50
N TRP A 46 -13.63 7.57 -5.97
CA TRP A 46 -13.45 6.43 -5.09
C TRP A 46 -12.20 6.60 -4.20
N ILE A 47 -11.06 7.05 -4.77
CA ILE A 47 -9.84 7.34 -3.99
C ILE A 47 -10.13 8.39 -2.92
N LYS A 48 -10.79 9.50 -3.28
CA LYS A 48 -11.14 10.56 -2.34
C LYS A 48 -12.01 10.06 -1.20
N THR A 49 -13.01 9.23 -1.51
CA THR A 49 -13.89 8.60 -0.52
C THR A 49 -13.09 7.72 0.44
N ARG A 50 -12.15 6.92 -0.06
CA ARG A 50 -11.29 6.07 0.78
C ARG A 50 -10.34 6.87 1.66
N LEU A 51 -9.76 7.95 1.15
CA LEU A 51 -8.93 8.87 1.92
C LEU A 51 -9.76 9.55 3.03
N ALA A 52 -10.98 9.99 2.73
CA ALA A 52 -11.88 10.58 3.71
C ALA A 52 -12.23 9.59 4.85
N LEU A 53 -12.47 8.32 4.54
CA LEU A 53 -12.69 7.27 5.55
C LEU A 53 -11.45 7.02 6.44
N ARG A 54 -10.25 7.36 5.96
CA ARG A 54 -8.99 7.29 6.72
C ARG A 54 -8.68 8.59 7.47
N GLY A 55 -9.59 9.56 7.48
CA GLY A 55 -9.43 10.83 8.18
C GLY A 55 -8.60 11.87 7.43
N TRP A 56 -8.34 11.67 6.14
CA TRP A 56 -7.69 12.68 5.29
C TRP A 56 -8.72 13.68 4.77
N ARG A 57 -8.33 14.95 4.66
CA ARG A 57 -9.21 16.02 4.16
C ARG A 57 -8.68 16.59 2.85
N GLU A 58 -9.54 16.70 1.84
CA GLU A 58 -9.15 17.36 0.59
C GLU A 58 -9.06 18.88 0.82
N ASP A 59 -7.92 19.48 0.49
CA ASP A 59 -7.72 20.92 0.44
C ASP A 59 -6.82 21.25 -0.76
N ASN A 60 -7.45 21.72 -1.84
CA ASN A 60 -6.73 22.09 -3.06
C ASN A 60 -6.05 23.45 -2.97
N ALA A 61 -6.44 24.30 -2.01
CA ALA A 61 -5.87 25.63 -1.81
C ALA A 61 -4.59 25.56 -0.96
N HIS A 62 -4.61 24.80 0.13
CA HIS A 62 -3.48 24.63 1.04
C HIS A 62 -3.25 23.15 1.39
N PRO A 63 -2.87 22.31 0.41
CA PRO A 63 -2.58 20.90 0.67
C PRO A 63 -1.29 20.75 1.48
N ALA A 64 -1.32 19.96 2.56
CA ALA A 64 -0.10 19.54 3.23
C ALA A 64 0.73 18.61 2.34
N VAL A 65 0.06 17.76 1.56
CA VAL A 65 0.67 16.89 0.55
C VAL A 65 -0.10 16.86 -0.75
N SER A 66 0.59 16.65 -1.86
CA SER A 66 0.00 16.32 -3.16
C SER A 66 0.15 14.82 -3.44
N LEU A 67 -0.94 14.17 -3.83
CA LEU A 67 -0.99 12.74 -4.15
C LEU A 67 -1.20 12.54 -5.64
N CYS A 68 -0.47 11.61 -6.23
CA CYS A 68 -0.60 11.27 -7.65
C CYS A 68 -0.55 9.75 -7.80
N PHE A 69 -1.69 9.16 -8.18
CA PHE A 69 -1.83 7.75 -8.48
C PHE A 69 -1.63 7.51 -9.99
N GLY A 70 -0.64 6.69 -10.34
CA GLY A 70 -0.33 6.30 -11.71
C GLY A 70 -0.60 4.82 -11.94
N LEU A 71 -0.96 4.46 -13.17
CA LEU A 71 -1.01 3.08 -13.63
C LEU A 71 0.04 2.88 -14.71
N GLN A 72 0.92 1.90 -14.52
CA GLN A 72 2.01 1.58 -15.44
C GLN A 72 2.03 0.08 -15.74
N SER A 73 2.66 -0.29 -16.85
CA SER A 73 2.95 -1.69 -17.16
C SER A 73 4.44 -1.94 -17.00
N GLU A 74 4.80 -2.87 -16.14
CA GLU A 74 6.18 -3.28 -15.89
C GLU A 74 6.41 -4.72 -16.38
N THR A 75 7.67 -5.06 -16.65
CA THR A 75 8.07 -6.43 -16.94
C THR A 75 8.47 -7.11 -15.63
N ALA A 76 7.71 -8.11 -15.21
CA ALA A 76 8.08 -9.01 -14.13
C ALA A 76 8.58 -10.34 -14.69
N TRP A 77 9.32 -11.09 -13.87
CA TRP A 77 9.82 -12.41 -14.24
C TRP A 77 8.98 -13.47 -13.53
N ARG A 78 8.22 -14.25 -14.30
CA ARG A 78 7.44 -15.36 -13.77
C ARG A 78 8.25 -16.64 -13.92
N SER A 79 8.43 -17.38 -12.83
CA SER A 79 8.90 -18.76 -12.90
C SER A 79 7.85 -19.60 -13.61
N VAL A 80 8.25 -20.24 -14.70
CA VAL A 80 7.45 -21.22 -15.41
C VAL A 80 8.06 -22.60 -15.22
N PRO A 81 7.23 -23.64 -15.08
CA PRO A 81 7.73 -25.00 -15.14
C PRO A 81 8.51 -25.16 -16.45
N ALA A 82 9.69 -25.79 -16.36
CA ALA A 82 10.47 -26.10 -17.54
C ALA A 82 9.54 -26.77 -18.57
N PRO A 83 9.48 -26.27 -19.82
CA PRO A 83 8.71 -26.94 -20.84
C PRO A 83 9.24 -28.38 -20.90
N THR A 84 8.38 -29.35 -20.63
CA THR A 84 8.69 -30.80 -20.67
C THR A 84 8.90 -31.29 -22.10
N VAL A 85 9.54 -30.48 -22.93
CA VAL A 85 9.65 -30.69 -24.37
C VAL A 85 11.01 -31.31 -24.67
N TYR A 86 10.96 -32.64 -24.65
CA TYR A 86 11.65 -33.55 -25.57
C TYR A 86 13.18 -33.68 -25.50
N GLY A 87 13.60 -34.65 -24.69
CA GLY A 87 14.69 -35.57 -25.07
C GLY A 87 14.31 -36.42 -26.28
N GLY A 88 14.08 -35.78 -27.42
CA GLY A 88 13.66 -36.45 -28.64
C GLY A 88 13.84 -35.57 -29.88
N TYR A 89 15.05 -35.06 -30.09
CA TYR A 89 15.49 -34.78 -31.44
C TYR A 89 16.05 -36.08 -32.03
N GLY A 90 15.31 -36.62 -33.00
CA GLY A 90 15.87 -37.57 -33.95
C GLY A 90 17.01 -36.93 -34.75
N GLY A 91 18.05 -37.72 -35.00
CA GLY A 91 19.31 -37.32 -35.64
C GLY A 91 20.41 -37.29 -34.58
N TRP A 92 21.18 -38.36 -34.35
CA TRP A 92 21.97 -39.07 -35.35
C TRP A 92 21.91 -40.58 -35.15
N ARG A 93 21.38 -41.28 -36.15
CA ARG A 93 21.68 -42.69 -36.36
C ARG A 93 23.10 -42.73 -36.95
N GLY A 94 24.11 -42.80 -36.11
CA GLY A 94 25.50 -42.89 -36.57
C GLY A 94 26.53 -42.87 -35.45
N GLY A 95 27.02 -44.05 -35.08
CA GLY A 95 28.35 -44.22 -34.47
C GLY A 95 28.39 -44.09 -32.95
N GLY A 96 28.77 -45.19 -32.28
CA GLY A 96 28.87 -45.28 -30.84
C GLY A 96 29.98 -44.43 -30.21
N GLY A 97 29.91 -44.31 -28.89
CA GLY A 97 30.95 -43.68 -28.08
C GLY A 97 30.50 -43.57 -26.63
N TRP A 98 31.24 -44.23 -25.75
CA TRP A 98 31.03 -44.34 -24.31
C TRP A 98 31.11 -42.97 -23.62
N GLY A 99 30.11 -42.64 -22.79
CA GLY A 99 30.05 -41.37 -22.06
C GLY A 99 28.91 -41.35 -21.05
N TYR A 100 29.20 -41.90 -19.87
CA TYR A 100 28.56 -41.65 -18.57
C TYR A 100 27.97 -40.24 -18.43
N GLY A 101 26.72 -40.19 -17.94
CA GLY A 101 26.06 -38.97 -17.52
C GLY A 101 24.73 -38.76 -18.22
N ALA A 102 23.73 -39.56 -17.84
CA ALA A 102 22.36 -39.06 -17.84
C ALA A 102 22.34 -37.85 -16.89
N GLY A 103 22.66 -36.68 -17.45
CA GLY A 103 22.50 -35.42 -16.75
C GLY A 103 21.04 -35.32 -16.39
N LEU A 104 20.72 -35.61 -15.14
CA LEU A 104 19.50 -35.18 -14.47
C LEU A 104 19.49 -33.66 -14.68
N GLY A 105 18.82 -33.23 -15.75
CA GLY A 105 18.56 -31.83 -16.00
C GLY A 105 17.75 -31.37 -14.82
N TYR A 106 18.42 -30.73 -13.86
CA TYR A 106 17.77 -29.95 -12.83
C TYR A 106 16.69 -29.12 -13.55
N PRO A 107 15.44 -29.08 -13.07
CA PRO A 107 14.46 -28.18 -13.62
C PRO A 107 15.06 -26.78 -13.44
N GLY A 108 15.64 -26.25 -14.52
CA GLY A 108 16.08 -24.87 -14.53
C GLY A 108 14.85 -24.05 -14.21
N ASP A 109 14.97 -23.11 -13.29
CA ASP A 109 13.93 -22.11 -13.06
C ASP A 109 13.84 -21.26 -14.33
N TYR A 110 13.12 -21.75 -15.33
CA TYR A 110 12.83 -21.00 -16.53
C TYR A 110 11.99 -19.81 -16.09
N ARG A 111 12.49 -18.60 -16.38
CA ARG A 111 11.76 -17.37 -16.13
C ARG A 111 11.41 -16.76 -17.46
N GLU A 112 10.13 -16.48 -17.65
CA GLU A 112 9.66 -15.74 -18.80
C GLU A 112 9.30 -14.31 -18.38
N PRO A 113 9.54 -13.32 -19.26
CA PRO A 113 9.10 -11.96 -19.02
C PRO A 113 7.58 -11.91 -19.18
N VAL A 114 6.88 -11.49 -18.12
CA VAL A 114 5.44 -11.23 -18.15
C VAL A 114 5.20 -9.74 -17.93
N ARG A 115 4.22 -9.19 -18.64
CA ARG A 115 3.77 -7.83 -18.39
C ARG A 115 2.79 -7.86 -17.21
N VAL A 116 3.09 -7.07 -16.19
CA VAL A 116 2.24 -6.87 -15.03
C VAL A 116 1.80 -5.42 -14.95
N GLY A 117 0.58 -5.19 -14.49
CA GLY A 117 0.13 -3.87 -14.12
C GLY A 117 0.72 -3.47 -12.76
N VAL A 118 1.19 -2.23 -12.63
CA VAL A 118 1.70 -1.68 -11.39
C VAL A 118 1.03 -0.33 -11.14
N MET A 119 0.43 -0.21 -9.96
CA MET A 119 -0.06 1.07 -9.47
C MET A 119 1.04 1.77 -8.68
N THR A 120 1.28 3.04 -8.98
CA THR A 120 2.28 3.86 -8.28
C THR A 120 1.58 4.99 -7.54
N LEU A 121 2.08 5.34 -6.36
CA LEU A 121 1.65 6.49 -5.59
C LEU A 121 2.87 7.38 -5.34
N ARG A 122 2.84 8.58 -5.92
CA ARG A 122 3.78 9.64 -5.60
C ARG A 122 3.15 10.58 -4.58
N VAL A 123 3.85 10.78 -3.47
CA VAL A 123 3.50 11.72 -2.42
C VAL A 123 4.52 12.83 -2.42
N THR A 124 4.06 14.07 -2.61
CA THR A 124 4.91 15.26 -2.54
C THR A 124 4.48 16.12 -1.37
N ALA A 125 5.37 16.36 -0.41
CA ALA A 125 5.14 17.19 0.76
C ALA A 125 5.98 18.47 0.72
N GLY A 126 5.43 19.57 1.22
CA GLY A 126 6.21 20.71 1.69
C GLY A 126 6.48 21.87 0.72
N GLY A 127 6.85 23.00 1.35
CA GLY A 127 7.16 24.32 0.78
C GLY A 127 8.56 24.42 0.16
N ALA A 128 9.44 25.29 0.69
CA ALA A 128 10.69 25.73 0.02
C ALA A 128 11.65 24.62 -0.46
N SER A 129 11.54 23.39 0.05
CA SER A 129 12.20 22.21 -0.51
C SER A 129 11.23 21.04 -0.50
N PRO A 130 10.66 20.67 -1.66
CA PRO A 130 9.68 19.60 -1.73
C PRO A 130 10.34 18.24 -1.48
N MET A 131 9.77 17.47 -0.55
CA MET A 131 10.15 16.07 -0.34
C MET A 131 9.18 15.20 -1.14
N SER A 132 9.71 14.26 -1.92
CA SER A 132 8.89 13.28 -2.65
C SER A 132 9.20 11.86 -2.20
N SER A 133 8.16 11.06 -2.02
CA SER A 133 8.25 9.61 -1.83
C SER A 133 7.41 8.92 -2.90
N ASP A 134 7.89 7.78 -3.39
CA ASP A 134 7.19 6.94 -4.35
C ASP A 134 6.96 5.55 -3.72
N ASP A 135 5.73 5.07 -3.73
CA ASP A 135 5.34 3.71 -3.36
C ASP A 135 4.68 3.03 -4.57
N ARG A 136 4.70 1.69 -4.60
CA ARG A 136 4.17 0.91 -5.71
C ARG A 136 3.50 -0.36 -5.24
N GLN A 137 2.49 -0.80 -5.99
CA GLN A 137 1.75 -2.03 -5.74
C GLN A 137 1.46 -2.72 -7.07
N THR A 138 1.92 -3.95 -7.21
CA THR A 138 1.59 -4.79 -8.36
C THR A 138 0.11 -5.18 -8.30
N LEU A 139 -0.56 -5.10 -9.45
CA LEU A 139 -1.94 -5.52 -9.63
C LEU A 139 -2.03 -7.05 -9.74
N ALA A 140 -3.07 -7.63 -9.16
CA ALA A 140 -3.38 -9.06 -9.32
C ALA A 140 -4.00 -9.37 -10.69
N GLY A 141 -4.60 -8.37 -11.33
CA GLY A 141 -5.26 -8.45 -12.64
C GLY A 141 -5.40 -7.07 -13.29
N ASP A 142 -6.20 -6.97 -14.34
CA ASP A 142 -6.52 -5.74 -15.06
C ASP A 142 -7.91 -5.17 -14.70
N GLY A 143 -8.61 -5.83 -13.77
CA GLY A 143 -9.95 -5.47 -13.36
C GLY A 143 -9.99 -4.22 -12.48
N ARG A 144 -11.16 -3.59 -12.44
CA ARG A 144 -11.44 -2.46 -11.53
C ARG A 144 -11.17 -2.83 -10.07
N GLN A 145 -11.57 -4.03 -9.65
CA GLN A 145 -11.36 -4.50 -8.28
C GLN A 145 -9.87 -4.57 -7.94
N ASP A 146 -9.04 -5.12 -8.84
CA ASP A 146 -7.58 -5.21 -8.62
C ASP A 146 -6.94 -3.83 -8.46
N MET A 147 -7.43 -2.83 -9.22
CA MET A 147 -6.99 -1.44 -9.08
C MET A 147 -7.42 -0.81 -7.76
N GLU A 148 -8.66 -1.04 -7.33
CA GLU A 148 -9.16 -0.58 -6.02
C GLU A 148 -8.39 -1.24 -4.87
N ASP A 149 -8.06 -2.52 -4.96
CA ASP A 149 -7.28 -3.25 -3.95
C ASP A 149 -5.84 -2.74 -3.90
N ALA A 150 -5.22 -2.51 -5.06
CA ALA A 150 -3.87 -1.93 -5.11
C ALA A 150 -3.81 -0.51 -4.57
N ALA A 151 -4.80 0.33 -4.89
CA ALA A 151 -4.91 1.67 -4.33
C ALA A 151 -5.15 1.65 -2.83
N THR A 152 -6.00 0.74 -2.33
CA THR A 152 -6.23 0.51 -0.90
C THR A 152 -4.91 0.20 -0.20
N ALA A 153 -4.12 -0.75 -0.73
CA ALA A 153 -2.83 -1.12 -0.15
C ALA A 153 -1.84 0.05 -0.10
N LEU A 154 -1.83 0.92 -1.11
CA LEU A 154 -1.01 2.13 -1.13
C LEU A 154 -1.49 3.17 -0.10
N ILE A 155 -2.81 3.37 0.01
CA ILE A 155 -3.43 4.28 1.00
C ILE A 155 -3.19 3.80 2.43
N GLU A 156 -3.21 2.50 2.67
CA GLU A 156 -2.96 1.92 4.00
C GLU A 156 -1.52 2.15 4.46
N ARG A 157 -0.56 2.14 3.52
CA ARG A 157 0.85 2.42 3.79
C ARG A 157 1.19 3.91 3.82
N LEU A 158 0.25 4.82 3.51
CA LEU A 158 0.46 6.26 3.66
C LEU A 158 0.70 6.58 5.14
N GLN A 159 1.95 6.92 5.47
CA GLN A 159 2.35 7.26 6.81
C GLN A 159 2.27 8.78 7.01
N TRP A 160 1.38 9.21 7.91
CA TRP A 160 1.38 10.55 8.49
C TRP A 160 1.79 10.42 9.96
N PRO A 161 2.73 11.21 10.54
CA PRO A 161 3.45 12.38 10.01
C PRO A 161 4.93 12.09 9.65
N SER A 162 5.31 10.85 9.35
CA SER A 162 6.73 10.47 9.19
C SER A 162 7.46 11.09 7.99
N LEU A 163 6.75 11.79 7.09
CA LEU A 163 7.37 12.65 6.07
C LEU A 163 8.14 13.86 6.66
N ASN A 164 8.01 14.14 7.97
CA ASN A 164 8.74 15.18 8.68
C ASN A 164 9.99 14.70 9.45
N ARG A 165 10.33 13.40 9.43
CA ARG A 165 11.43 12.84 10.27
C ARG A 165 12.82 12.79 9.59
N GLY A 166 13.03 13.63 8.57
CA GLY A 166 14.28 13.71 7.82
C GLY A 166 15.12 14.97 8.10
N ALA A 167 14.89 15.67 9.21
CA ALA A 167 15.56 16.93 9.55
C ALA A 167 16.06 16.98 11.01
N ASP A 168 16.48 15.83 11.55
CA ASP A 168 17.17 15.74 12.85
C ASP A 168 18.64 15.36 12.64
#